data_AF-A0A7V9EDR0-F1
#
_entry.id   AF-A0A7V9EDR0-F1
#
_cell.length_a   1.000
_cell.length_b   1.000
_cell.length_c   1.000
_cell.angle_alpha   90.00
_cell.angle_beta   90.00
_cell.angle_gamma   90.00
#
_symmetry.space_group_name_H-M   'P 1'
#
loop_
_entity.id
_entity.type
_entity.pdbx_description
1 polymer ?
#
loop_
_entity_poly.entity_id
_entity_poly.type
_entity_poly.pdbx_seq_one_letter_code
_entity_poly.pdbx_strand_id
1 'polypeptide(L)'
;MAAPAASAAEFVPGEVIVKYREGTTAAERTDLLRDSDTALDKRLPGNSRELEIRDGDTVPEKLAELRRDPDVEYAVPNFVARASFSPNDPGYGRQWNLRDGFGIEMPAAWDTARRLGAPGARGATVAVLDTGVAYRRTRRFRRAPDLHGFTRGYDFVDRDRRPDDENGHGTHVAGTLAQTTNNRSGAAGIAYRARIMPVRVLNSAGEGDAGTIARALRWTARRRPDVINLSLEFGTEVRAADVPDVVSALRYAHRRGVTVVAAGGNAGEDGRIALPARAPGVIAVGATTHRGCRAAYSNEGRDLDVVAPGGGEDAALADNPYDSAVCRPNQPGRWIFQQTFTSSPRRFGLPRGYEGTSMSAPHVSGIVALVRATRRLGTRRPSPAAVEAHIERTARDA
;
A
#
# COMPACT_ATOMS: atom_id res chain seq x y z
N MET A 1 21.20 -1.18 -18.38
CA MET A 1 20.27 -1.72 -17.38
C MET A 1 20.66 -1.16 -16.04
N ALA A 2 19.83 -0.31 -15.43
CA ALA A 2 20.09 0.26 -14.11
C ALA A 2 19.17 -0.46 -13.11
N ALA A 3 19.76 -1.01 -12.05
CA ALA A 3 19.02 -1.55 -10.92
C ALA A 3 18.00 -0.51 -10.40
N PRO A 4 16.84 -0.94 -9.87
CA PRO A 4 15.93 -0.01 -9.23
C PRO A 4 16.72 0.73 -8.15
N ALA A 5 16.66 2.07 -8.17
CA ALA A 5 17.30 2.87 -7.15
C ALA A 5 16.62 2.53 -5.82
N ALA A 6 17.21 1.58 -5.08
CA ALA A 6 16.97 1.42 -3.66
C ALA A 6 16.99 2.83 -3.07
N SER A 7 15.95 3.18 -2.32
CA SER A 7 15.94 4.44 -1.57
C SER A 7 17.28 4.53 -0.85
N ALA A 8 18.15 5.45 -1.27
CA ALA A 8 19.49 5.55 -0.71
C ALA A 8 19.35 5.61 0.81
N ALA A 9 19.98 4.68 1.52
CA ALA A 9 19.91 4.63 2.97
C ALA A 9 20.37 5.99 3.52
N GLU A 10 19.56 6.59 4.39
CA GLU A 10 19.81 7.93 4.90
C GLU A 10 20.96 7.89 5.91
N PHE A 11 21.93 8.78 5.74
CA PHE A 11 23.09 8.93 6.61
C PHE A 11 23.17 10.36 7.13
N VAL A 12 23.87 10.57 8.24
CA VAL A 12 24.05 11.90 8.82
C VAL A 12 24.90 12.76 7.88
N PRO A 13 24.40 13.93 7.42
CA PRO A 13 25.18 14.80 6.54
C PRO A 13 26.48 15.25 7.20
N GLY A 14 27.59 15.20 6.45
CA GLY A 14 28.90 15.63 6.96
C GLY A 14 29.58 14.64 7.90
N GLU A 15 29.04 13.43 8.09
CA GLU A 15 29.63 12.42 8.98
C GLU A 15 29.95 11.10 8.25
N VAL A 16 31.10 10.53 8.59
CA VAL A 16 31.55 9.21 8.13
C VAL A 16 32.09 8.38 9.30
N ILE A 17 32.02 7.06 9.16
CA ILE A 17 32.64 6.12 10.11
C ILE A 17 33.85 5.50 9.42
N VAL A 18 35.03 5.63 10.05
CA VAL A 18 36.29 5.07 9.58
C VAL A 18 36.80 4.04 10.58
N LYS A 19 37.11 2.84 10.09
CA LYS A 19 37.90 1.86 10.83
C LYS A 19 39.32 1.85 10.30
N TYR A 20 40.26 2.02 11.21
CA TYR A 20 41.69 1.92 10.92
C TYR A 20 42.13 0.46 10.96
N ARG A 21 43.11 0.10 10.13
CA ARG A 21 43.75 -1.23 10.18
C ARG A 21 44.43 -1.45 11.53
N GLU A 22 44.63 -2.73 11.86
CA GLU A 22 45.44 -3.09 13.02
C GLU A 22 46.89 -2.60 12.82
N GLY A 23 47.47 -2.03 13.87
CA GLY A 23 48.83 -1.47 13.83
C GLY A 23 48.90 0.03 13.55
N THR A 24 47.85 0.66 12.99
CA THR A 24 47.86 2.11 12.73
C THR A 24 48.06 2.91 14.03
N THR A 25 49.13 3.69 14.08
CA THR A 25 49.60 4.49 15.20
C THR A 25 48.76 5.76 15.38
N ALA A 26 48.96 6.45 16.51
CA ALA A 26 48.26 7.73 16.75
C ALA A 26 48.73 8.85 15.81
N ALA A 27 49.99 8.79 15.36
CA ALA A 27 50.56 9.75 14.42
C ALA A 27 49.93 9.59 13.04
N GLU A 28 49.91 8.37 12.49
CA GLU A 28 49.28 8.06 11.20
C GLU A 28 47.80 8.44 11.17
N ARG A 29 47.06 8.20 12.27
CA ARG A 29 45.67 8.67 12.40
C ARG A 29 45.55 10.19 12.37
N THR A 30 46.51 10.90 12.96
CA THR A 30 46.50 12.37 12.98
C THR A 30 46.82 12.93 11.59
N ASP A 31 47.76 12.29 10.88
CA ASP A 31 48.10 12.63 9.51
C ASP A 31 46.90 12.39 8.59
N LEU A 32 46.20 11.24 8.70
CA LEU A 32 44.96 10.98 7.95
C LEU A 32 43.93 12.09 8.17
N LEU A 33 43.65 12.48 9.41
CA LEU A 33 42.64 13.49 9.73
C LEU A 33 42.99 14.85 9.10
N ARG A 34 44.28 15.20 9.11
CA ARG A 34 44.77 16.44 8.52
C ARG A 34 44.72 16.39 7.00
N ASP A 35 45.14 15.28 6.41
CA ASP A 35 45.24 15.12 4.96
C ASP A 35 43.86 14.95 4.30
N SER A 36 42.89 14.41 5.03
CA SER A 36 41.49 14.28 4.60
C SER A 36 40.57 15.42 5.05
N ASP A 37 41.11 16.46 5.70
CA ASP A 37 40.33 17.57 6.27
C ASP A 37 39.11 17.10 7.09
N THR A 38 39.32 16.10 7.95
CA THR A 38 38.30 15.56 8.85
C THR A 38 38.60 15.83 10.33
N ALA A 39 37.54 15.99 11.12
CA ALA A 39 37.61 16.06 12.58
C ALA A 39 37.42 14.70 13.21
N LEU A 40 38.04 14.45 14.37
CA LEU A 40 37.50 13.47 15.30
C LEU A 40 36.25 14.04 15.96
N ASP A 41 35.15 13.29 15.87
CA ASP A 41 33.97 13.54 16.70
C ASP A 41 33.91 12.52 17.85
N LYS A 42 33.77 11.22 17.53
CA LYS A 42 33.56 10.17 18.55
C LYS A 42 34.40 8.91 18.34
N ARG A 43 34.77 8.26 19.45
CA ARG A 43 35.36 6.91 19.45
C ARG A 43 34.28 5.85 19.37
N LEU A 44 34.45 4.89 18.47
CA LEU A 44 33.59 3.73 18.31
C LEU A 44 34.34 2.42 18.65
N PRO A 45 33.64 1.32 18.97
CA PRO A 45 34.27 0.02 19.24
C PRO A 45 35.14 -0.48 18.08
N GLY A 46 36.12 -1.34 18.40
CA GLY A 46 36.91 -2.05 17.39
C GLY A 46 37.76 -1.15 16.49
N ASN A 47 38.47 -0.17 17.08
CA ASN A 47 39.33 0.80 16.40
C ASN A 47 38.63 1.66 15.33
N SER A 48 37.32 1.90 15.48
CA SER A 48 36.58 2.80 14.60
C SER A 48 36.47 4.21 15.19
N ARG A 49 36.26 5.20 14.31
CA ARG A 49 35.99 6.60 14.65
C ARG A 49 34.85 7.13 13.80
N GLU A 50 34.05 7.97 14.42
CA GLU A 50 33.13 8.88 13.74
C GLU A 50 33.90 10.16 13.43
N LEU A 51 33.90 10.55 12.16
CA LEU A 51 34.61 11.71 11.65
C LEU A 51 33.64 12.72 11.05
N GLU A 52 33.90 14.01 11.30
CA GLU A 52 33.18 15.14 10.70
C GLU A 52 33.97 15.69 9.49
N ILE A 53 33.30 15.90 8.38
CA ILE A 53 33.87 16.48 7.14
C ILE A 53 33.96 18.00 7.28
N ARG A 54 35.15 18.60 7.09
CA ARG A 54 35.36 20.04 7.32
C ARG A 54 35.57 20.88 6.07
N ASP A 55 35.96 20.27 4.97
CA ASP A 55 36.27 20.94 3.70
C ASP A 55 35.05 21.18 2.79
N GLY A 56 33.86 20.75 3.23
CA GLY A 56 32.62 20.91 2.48
C GLY A 56 32.35 19.79 1.48
N ASP A 57 33.19 18.74 1.45
CA ASP A 57 32.95 17.56 0.63
C ASP A 57 31.63 16.87 0.98
N THR A 58 31.03 16.23 -0.01
CA THR A 58 29.91 15.33 0.24
C THR A 58 30.39 14.02 0.86
N VAL A 59 29.50 13.35 1.60
CA VAL A 59 29.81 12.02 2.17
C VAL A 59 30.34 11.03 1.11
N PRO A 60 29.75 10.89 -0.10
CA PRO A 60 30.32 10.02 -1.14
C PRO A 60 31.74 10.39 -1.58
N GLU A 61 32.05 11.69 -1.72
CA GLU A 61 33.38 12.18 -2.11
C GLU A 61 34.41 11.83 -1.04
N LYS A 62 34.11 12.16 0.22
CA LYS A 62 35.01 11.86 1.34
C LYS A 62 35.21 10.35 1.54
N LEU A 63 34.18 9.54 1.33
CA LEU A 63 34.32 8.09 1.38
C LEU A 63 35.22 7.55 0.27
N ALA A 64 35.17 8.14 -0.94
CA ALA A 64 36.04 7.73 -2.04
C ALA A 64 37.52 8.07 -1.75
N GLU A 65 37.77 9.17 -1.04
CA GLU A 65 39.09 9.55 -0.57
C GLU A 65 39.59 8.62 0.55
N LEU A 66 38.86 8.51 1.65
CA LEU A 66 39.25 7.73 2.84
C LEU A 66 39.47 6.24 2.52
N ARG A 67 38.75 5.68 1.54
CA ARG A 67 38.92 4.27 1.11
C ARG A 67 40.21 4.01 0.34
N ARG A 68 40.90 5.05 -0.14
CA ARG A 68 42.20 4.92 -0.84
C ARG A 68 43.37 4.91 0.12
N ASP A 69 43.17 5.33 1.36
CA ASP A 69 44.22 5.40 2.34
C ASP A 69 44.63 3.98 2.82
N PRO A 70 45.94 3.66 2.84
CA PRO A 70 46.41 2.33 3.22
C PRO A 70 46.11 1.98 4.69
N ASP A 71 45.99 2.96 5.58
CA ASP A 71 45.71 2.77 7.01
C ASP A 71 44.22 2.60 7.31
N VAL A 72 43.34 2.79 6.32
CA VAL A 72 41.90 2.60 6.44
C VAL A 72 41.52 1.18 6.04
N GLU A 73 40.91 0.45 6.97
CA GLU A 73 40.29 -0.86 6.72
C GLU A 73 38.96 -0.70 5.99
N TYR A 74 38.12 0.22 6.49
CA TYR A 74 36.91 0.65 5.79
C TYR A 74 36.53 2.08 6.15
N ALA A 75 35.84 2.74 5.22
CA ALA A 75 35.07 3.95 5.48
C ALA A 75 33.62 3.76 4.97
N VAL A 76 32.64 4.11 5.80
CA VAL A 76 31.20 3.97 5.49
C VAL A 76 30.44 5.22 5.94
N PRO A 77 29.25 5.50 5.38
CA PRO A 77 28.39 6.55 5.90
C PRO A 77 27.98 6.28 7.35
N ASN A 78 27.80 7.33 8.17
CA ASN A 78 27.11 7.19 9.45
C ASN A 78 25.59 7.03 9.20
N PHE A 79 25.14 5.79 9.00
CA PHE A 79 23.73 5.52 8.68
C PHE A 79 22.80 5.82 9.86
N VAL A 80 21.68 6.48 9.57
CA VAL A 80 20.66 6.80 10.58
C VAL A 80 19.79 5.57 10.84
N ALA A 81 19.94 4.95 12.01
CA ALA A 81 19.01 3.94 12.50
C ALA A 81 17.71 4.59 13.02
N ARG A 82 16.56 3.98 12.74
CA ARG A 82 15.25 4.47 13.22
C ARG A 82 14.40 3.33 13.78
N ALA A 83 13.69 3.62 14.87
CA ALA A 83 12.62 2.74 15.33
C ALA A 83 11.48 2.74 14.31
N SER A 84 11.07 1.56 13.85
CA SER A 84 9.97 1.43 12.89
C SER A 84 8.62 1.64 13.57
N PHE A 85 7.69 2.30 12.89
CA PHE A 85 6.33 2.45 13.41
C PHE A 85 5.62 1.11 13.55
N SER A 86 5.28 0.74 14.78
CA SER A 86 4.38 -0.38 15.06
C SER A 86 3.13 0.14 15.76
N PRO A 87 1.94 0.05 15.12
CA PRO A 87 0.69 0.43 15.77
C PRO A 87 0.37 -0.42 17.01
N ASN A 88 -0.31 0.20 17.98
CA ASN A 88 -0.74 -0.45 19.22
C ASN A 88 -2.15 -1.06 19.15
N ASP A 89 -2.69 -1.25 17.95
CA ASP A 89 -4.04 -1.74 17.71
C ASP A 89 -4.12 -3.25 18.00
N PRO A 90 -5.09 -3.75 18.79
CA PRO A 90 -5.17 -5.15 19.20
C PRO A 90 -5.21 -6.16 18.03
N GLY A 91 -5.77 -5.76 16.89
CA GLY A 91 -5.84 -6.56 15.67
C GLY A 91 -4.56 -6.57 14.84
N TYR A 92 -3.63 -5.64 15.04
CA TYR A 92 -2.45 -5.47 14.20
C TYR A 92 -1.54 -6.71 14.18
N GLY A 93 -1.45 -7.43 15.31
CA GLY A 93 -0.71 -8.69 15.39
C GLY A 93 -1.18 -9.75 14.39
N ARG A 94 -2.44 -9.69 13.93
CA ARG A 94 -3.02 -10.61 12.94
C ARG A 94 -2.89 -10.15 11.49
N GLN A 95 -2.55 -8.88 11.26
CA GLN A 95 -2.51 -8.26 9.93
C GLN A 95 -1.18 -8.52 9.23
N TRP A 96 -0.96 -9.78 8.87
CA TRP A 96 0.24 -10.22 8.13
C TRP A 96 0.48 -9.42 6.86
N ASN A 97 -0.62 -9.09 6.19
CA ASN A 97 -0.70 -8.34 4.96
C ASN A 97 -0.02 -6.96 5.05
N LEU A 98 0.17 -6.42 6.25
CA LEU A 98 0.82 -5.12 6.44
C LEU A 98 2.31 -5.21 6.79
N ARG A 99 2.80 -6.34 7.30
CA ARG A 99 4.11 -6.37 7.99
C ARG A 99 4.95 -7.63 7.82
N ASP A 100 4.33 -8.77 7.53
CA ASP A 100 5.04 -10.04 7.43
C ASP A 100 5.79 -10.11 6.08
N GLY A 101 6.64 -11.12 5.85
CA GLY A 101 7.55 -11.17 4.68
C GLY A 101 6.89 -11.04 3.30
N PHE A 102 5.60 -11.36 3.17
CA PHE A 102 4.80 -11.16 1.95
C PHE A 102 3.69 -10.13 2.09
N GLY A 103 3.72 -9.32 3.15
CA GLY A 103 2.92 -8.11 3.29
C GLY A 103 3.52 -6.92 2.53
N ILE A 104 2.86 -5.77 2.60
CA ILE A 104 3.21 -4.55 1.84
C ILE A 104 4.11 -3.56 2.61
N GLU A 105 4.90 -4.06 3.57
CA GLU A 105 5.91 -3.27 4.32
C GLU A 105 5.40 -1.94 4.92
N MET A 106 4.19 -1.95 5.47
CA MET A 106 3.55 -0.73 5.98
C MET A 106 4.33 0.02 7.06
N PRO A 107 5.05 -0.62 8.02
CA PRO A 107 5.88 0.11 8.97
C PRO A 107 6.81 1.13 8.31
N ALA A 108 7.56 0.71 7.29
CA ALA A 108 8.48 1.57 6.56
C ALA A 108 7.75 2.64 5.74
N ALA A 109 6.62 2.29 5.11
CA ALA A 109 5.80 3.23 4.37
C ALA A 109 5.19 4.32 5.27
N TRP A 110 4.72 3.96 6.47
CA TRP A 110 4.19 4.90 7.45
C TRP A 110 5.25 5.84 7.98
N ASP A 111 6.45 5.34 8.28
CA ASP A 111 7.57 6.19 8.69
C ASP A 111 7.95 7.19 7.60
N THR A 112 8.02 6.73 6.37
CA THR A 112 8.27 7.60 5.21
C THR A 112 7.19 8.66 5.07
N ALA A 113 5.92 8.28 5.17
CA ALA A 113 4.80 9.21 5.08
C ALA A 113 4.80 10.24 6.22
N ARG A 114 5.21 9.85 7.44
CA ARG A 114 5.37 10.78 8.57
C ARG A 114 6.45 11.82 8.30
N ARG A 115 7.63 11.38 7.84
CA ARG A 115 8.76 12.28 7.51
C ARG A 115 8.40 13.28 6.42
N LEU A 116 7.67 12.83 5.40
CA LEU A 116 7.22 13.67 4.30
C LEU A 116 5.99 14.54 4.66
N GLY A 117 5.62 14.64 5.94
CA GLY A 117 4.54 15.50 6.41
C GLY A 117 3.13 15.04 6.01
N ALA A 118 2.97 13.77 5.64
CA ALA A 118 1.71 13.16 5.20
C ALA A 118 1.38 11.87 5.97
N PRO A 119 1.43 11.86 7.33
CA PRO A 119 1.16 10.67 8.15
C PRO A 119 -0.16 10.03 7.74
N GLY A 120 -0.16 8.71 7.47
CA GLY A 120 -1.37 7.96 7.09
C GLY A 120 -2.09 8.50 5.86
N ALA A 121 -1.39 9.11 4.91
CA ALA A 121 -1.96 9.78 3.73
C ALA A 121 -2.89 10.96 4.06
N ARG A 122 -2.62 11.69 5.15
CA ARG A 122 -3.37 12.88 5.53
C ARG A 122 -3.55 13.83 4.34
N GLY A 123 -4.81 14.17 4.07
CA GLY A 123 -5.18 15.10 2.99
C GLY A 123 -5.68 14.41 1.72
N ALA A 124 -5.35 13.13 1.51
CA ALA A 124 -5.90 12.33 0.42
C ALA A 124 -7.39 11.99 0.65
N THR A 125 -8.14 11.79 -0.42
CA THR A 125 -9.52 11.30 -0.38
C THR A 125 -9.68 10.07 -1.28
N VAL A 126 -10.12 8.95 -0.73
CA VAL A 126 -10.41 7.74 -1.50
C VAL A 126 -11.90 7.49 -1.52
N ALA A 127 -12.47 7.33 -2.71
CA ALA A 127 -13.84 6.89 -2.87
C ALA A 127 -13.91 5.37 -2.89
N VAL A 128 -14.81 4.82 -2.08
CA VAL A 128 -15.07 3.39 -1.98
C VAL A 128 -16.44 3.14 -2.57
N LEU A 129 -16.49 2.55 -3.77
CA LEU A 129 -17.73 2.18 -4.46
C LEU A 129 -18.01 0.70 -4.14
N ASP A 130 -18.97 0.46 -3.25
CA ASP A 130 -19.16 -0.85 -2.63
C ASP A 130 -20.59 -1.01 -2.07
N THR A 131 -20.81 -1.87 -1.07
CA THR A 131 -22.09 -2.09 -0.36
C THR A 131 -22.51 -0.94 0.56
N GLY A 132 -21.68 0.11 0.64
CA GLY A 132 -21.81 1.20 1.61
C GLY A 132 -20.68 1.17 2.63
N VAL A 133 -20.72 2.07 3.61
CA VAL A 133 -19.77 2.06 4.75
C VAL A 133 -20.52 2.34 6.03
N ALA A 134 -20.11 1.76 7.16
CA ALA A 134 -20.69 2.07 8.47
C ALA A 134 -20.23 3.44 9.02
N TYR A 135 -20.52 4.53 8.30
CA TYR A 135 -19.97 5.86 8.58
C TYR A 135 -20.76 6.68 9.61
N ARG A 136 -22.00 6.28 9.93
CA ARG A 136 -22.92 6.99 10.84
C ARG A 136 -23.73 6.06 11.74
N ARG A 137 -24.30 6.61 12.81
CA ARG A 137 -25.20 5.91 13.73
C ARG A 137 -26.66 6.26 13.40
N THR A 138 -27.53 5.25 13.35
CA THR A 138 -28.98 5.38 13.21
C THR A 138 -29.70 4.38 14.12
N ARG A 139 -31.04 4.27 14.01
CA ARG A 139 -31.78 3.18 14.66
C ARG A 139 -31.36 1.80 14.14
N ARG A 140 -31.05 1.66 12.85
CA ARG A 140 -30.68 0.39 12.23
C ARG A 140 -29.16 0.14 12.26
N PHE A 141 -28.35 1.20 12.15
CA PHE A 141 -26.91 1.09 11.95
C PHE A 141 -26.11 1.62 13.15
N ARG A 142 -25.02 0.93 13.49
CA ARG A 142 -24.00 1.50 14.39
C ARG A 142 -22.84 1.99 13.53
N ARG A 143 -22.33 3.19 13.84
CA ARG A 143 -21.10 3.71 13.23
C ARG A 143 -19.92 2.79 13.60
N ALA A 144 -19.07 2.49 12.64
CA ALA A 144 -17.81 1.78 12.87
C ALA A 144 -17.02 2.47 13.98
N PRO A 145 -16.69 1.75 15.08
CA PRO A 145 -16.03 2.37 16.21
C PRO A 145 -14.60 2.80 15.90
N ASP A 146 -13.95 2.14 14.93
CA ASP A 146 -12.54 2.34 14.59
C ASP A 146 -12.31 2.92 13.17
N LEU A 147 -13.32 3.54 12.56
CA LEU A 147 -13.21 4.12 11.22
C LEU A 147 -13.75 5.56 11.19
N HIS A 148 -12.91 6.50 10.75
CA HIS A 148 -13.19 7.94 10.82
C HIS A 148 -12.77 8.64 9.52
N GLY A 149 -13.00 9.96 9.45
CA GLY A 149 -12.58 10.78 8.31
C GLY A 149 -13.45 10.57 7.06
N PHE A 150 -14.75 10.82 7.16
CA PHE A 150 -15.65 10.67 6.02
C PHE A 150 -15.89 11.99 5.28
N THR A 151 -16.01 11.92 3.95
CA THR A 151 -16.59 12.99 3.11
C THR A 151 -18.02 12.65 2.73
N ARG A 152 -18.70 13.58 2.04
CA ARG A 152 -20.08 13.36 1.58
C ARG A 152 -20.12 12.27 0.51
N GLY A 153 -20.77 11.17 0.85
CA GLY A 153 -21.08 10.06 -0.03
C GLY A 153 -22.44 10.15 -0.70
N TYR A 154 -22.81 9.10 -1.44
CA TYR A 154 -24.14 8.95 -2.04
C TYR A 154 -24.49 7.47 -2.20
N ASP A 155 -25.77 7.15 -2.02
CA ASP A 155 -26.32 5.83 -2.24
C ASP A 155 -27.00 5.79 -3.61
N PHE A 156 -26.46 4.99 -4.54
CA PHE A 156 -27.04 4.83 -5.87
C PHE A 156 -28.06 3.69 -5.95
N VAL A 157 -28.11 2.81 -4.95
CA VAL A 157 -29.08 1.72 -4.82
C VAL A 157 -30.42 2.31 -4.39
N ASP A 158 -30.46 2.99 -3.24
CA ASP A 158 -31.66 3.62 -2.69
C ASP A 158 -31.85 5.08 -3.13
N ARG A 159 -30.88 5.61 -3.89
CA ARG A 159 -30.89 6.94 -4.51
C ARG A 159 -30.99 8.10 -3.52
N ASP A 160 -30.32 7.99 -2.39
CA ASP A 160 -30.30 9.04 -1.36
C ASP A 160 -28.86 9.41 -0.91
N ARG A 161 -28.76 10.21 0.15
CA ARG A 161 -27.46 10.68 0.69
C ARG A 161 -26.96 9.81 1.85
N ARG A 162 -27.40 8.56 1.93
CA ARG A 162 -27.18 7.66 3.07
C ARG A 162 -26.59 6.32 2.62
N PRO A 163 -25.33 6.28 2.14
CA PRO A 163 -24.64 5.04 1.74
C PRO A 163 -24.23 4.20 2.96
N ASP A 164 -25.22 3.80 3.76
CA ASP A 164 -25.03 2.90 4.89
C ASP A 164 -24.72 1.50 4.39
N ASP A 165 -23.78 0.82 5.05
CA ASP A 165 -23.48 -0.57 4.73
C ASP A 165 -24.52 -1.51 5.37
N GLU A 166 -25.11 -2.36 4.54
CA GLU A 166 -26.06 -3.40 4.95
C GLU A 166 -25.48 -4.81 4.86
N ASN A 167 -24.26 -4.94 4.33
CA ASN A 167 -23.61 -6.22 4.06
C ASN A 167 -22.38 -6.44 4.95
N GLY A 168 -21.49 -5.44 5.04
CA GLY A 168 -20.24 -5.49 5.78
C GLY A 168 -18.99 -5.51 4.90
N HIS A 169 -19.13 -5.89 3.62
CA HIS A 169 -18.04 -5.92 2.65
C HIS A 169 -17.40 -4.53 2.48
N GLY A 170 -18.19 -3.51 2.16
CA GLY A 170 -17.68 -2.15 1.97
C GLY A 170 -17.06 -1.54 3.23
N THR A 171 -17.57 -1.88 4.42
CA THR A 171 -16.94 -1.48 5.69
C THR A 171 -15.60 -2.18 5.92
N HIS A 172 -15.45 -3.45 5.54
CA HIS A 172 -14.16 -4.15 5.59
C HIS A 172 -13.15 -3.54 4.62
N VAL A 173 -13.56 -3.30 3.37
CA VAL A 173 -12.75 -2.63 2.33
C VAL A 173 -12.28 -1.24 2.80
N ALA A 174 -13.20 -0.42 3.32
CA ALA A 174 -12.87 0.88 3.86
C ALA A 174 -11.95 0.81 5.10
N GLY A 175 -12.10 -0.24 5.92
CA GLY A 175 -11.19 -0.54 7.02
C GLY A 175 -9.78 -0.86 6.54
N THR A 176 -9.63 -1.72 5.53
CA THR A 176 -8.31 -2.09 4.99
C THR A 176 -7.57 -0.85 4.52
N LEU A 177 -8.32 0.07 3.91
CA LEU A 177 -7.79 1.34 3.46
C LEU A 177 -7.47 2.30 4.60
N ALA A 178 -8.42 2.62 5.48
CA ALA A 178 -8.33 3.80 6.35
C ALA A 178 -8.80 3.57 7.79
N GLN A 179 -8.82 2.33 8.29
CA GLN A 179 -9.09 2.10 9.72
C GLN A 179 -8.13 2.94 10.58
N THR A 180 -8.66 3.49 11.67
CA THR A 180 -7.91 4.41 12.51
C THR A 180 -6.78 3.63 13.17
N THR A 181 -5.55 4.05 12.94
CA THR A 181 -4.36 3.31 13.38
C THR A 181 -3.74 3.98 14.60
N ASN A 182 -3.18 3.14 15.49
CA ASN A 182 -2.47 3.49 16.71
C ASN A 182 -3.35 4.21 17.74
N ASN A 183 -4.54 3.65 17.98
CA ASN A 183 -5.52 4.19 18.92
C ASN A 183 -5.96 3.16 19.99
N ARG A 184 -5.27 2.02 20.10
CA ARG A 184 -5.58 0.89 21.00
C ARG A 184 -6.94 0.25 20.73
N SER A 185 -7.49 0.39 19.53
CA SER A 185 -8.76 -0.20 19.11
C SER A 185 -8.60 -0.98 17.81
N GLY A 186 -9.57 -1.84 17.53
CA GLY A 186 -9.68 -2.57 16.26
C GLY A 186 -8.35 -3.08 15.67
N ALA A 187 -7.93 -2.48 14.57
CA ALA A 187 -6.87 -2.93 13.65
C ALA A 187 -6.35 -1.72 12.84
N ALA A 188 -5.21 -1.87 12.17
CA ALA A 188 -4.60 -0.78 11.42
C ALA A 188 -5.15 -0.66 9.99
N GLY A 189 -5.31 0.57 9.51
CA GLY A 189 -5.52 0.91 8.10
C GLY A 189 -4.24 1.42 7.43
N ILE A 190 -4.13 1.22 6.12
CA ILE A 190 -2.96 1.60 5.32
C ILE A 190 -2.78 3.13 5.25
N ALA A 191 -3.83 3.81 4.81
CA ALA A 191 -3.97 5.24 4.68
C ALA A 191 -4.88 5.78 5.80
N TYR A 192 -4.51 5.49 7.06
CA TYR A 192 -5.31 5.72 8.28
C TYR A 192 -5.68 7.19 8.60
N ARG A 193 -5.24 8.16 7.81
CA ARG A 193 -5.63 9.59 7.87
C ARG A 193 -6.15 10.12 6.53
N ALA A 194 -6.30 9.27 5.52
CA ALA A 194 -7.05 9.61 4.31
C ALA A 194 -8.53 9.78 4.67
N ARG A 195 -9.26 10.53 3.85
CA ARG A 195 -10.71 10.61 3.96
C ARG A 195 -11.38 9.59 3.06
N ILE A 196 -12.44 8.95 3.55
CA ILE A 196 -13.27 8.02 2.77
C ILE A 196 -14.48 8.75 2.19
N MET A 197 -14.74 8.59 0.90
CA MET A 197 -16.00 8.96 0.24
C MET A 197 -16.83 7.68 0.04
N PRO A 198 -17.82 7.38 0.90
CA PRO A 198 -18.62 6.18 0.77
C PRO A 198 -19.59 6.33 -0.41
N VAL A 199 -19.59 5.38 -1.34
CA VAL A 199 -20.51 5.37 -2.48
C VAL A 199 -21.14 3.99 -2.57
N ARG A 200 -22.43 3.89 -2.24
CA ARG A 200 -23.12 2.59 -2.26
C ARG A 200 -23.61 2.29 -3.67
N VAL A 201 -23.12 1.20 -4.25
CA VAL A 201 -23.48 0.70 -5.59
C VAL A 201 -23.87 -0.78 -5.57
N LEU A 202 -23.60 -1.48 -4.47
CA LEU A 202 -24.01 -2.85 -4.21
C LEU A 202 -25.10 -2.88 -3.13
N ASN A 203 -26.08 -3.77 -3.29
CA ASN A 203 -27.21 -3.95 -2.36
C ASN A 203 -26.79 -4.75 -1.10
N SER A 204 -27.75 -5.11 -0.25
CA SER A 204 -27.47 -5.90 0.97
C SER A 204 -26.95 -7.31 0.71
N ALA A 205 -27.20 -7.87 -0.49
CA ALA A 205 -26.66 -9.15 -0.94
C ALA A 205 -25.26 -9.04 -1.58
N GLY A 206 -24.71 -7.82 -1.70
CA GLY A 206 -23.43 -7.60 -2.38
C GLY A 206 -23.53 -7.47 -3.89
N GLU A 207 -24.75 -7.33 -4.44
CA GLU A 207 -24.98 -7.32 -5.88
C GLU A 207 -25.25 -5.90 -6.40
N GLY A 208 -24.82 -5.59 -7.61
CA GLY A 208 -25.11 -4.31 -8.26
C GLY A 208 -25.17 -4.44 -9.78
N ASP A 209 -25.87 -3.50 -10.42
CA ASP A 209 -26.03 -3.47 -11.87
C ASP A 209 -25.08 -2.49 -12.56
N ALA A 210 -24.72 -2.78 -13.82
CA ALA A 210 -23.79 -1.99 -14.62
C ALA A 210 -24.23 -0.52 -14.77
N GLY A 211 -25.54 -0.25 -14.88
CA GLY A 211 -26.06 1.11 -15.03
C GLY A 211 -25.87 1.95 -13.77
N THR A 212 -26.14 1.37 -12.60
CA THR A 212 -25.90 1.98 -11.29
C THR A 212 -24.42 2.27 -11.07
N ILE A 213 -23.55 1.30 -11.35
CA ILE A 213 -22.10 1.43 -11.25
C ILE A 213 -21.59 2.54 -12.19
N ALA A 214 -22.03 2.58 -13.44
CA ALA A 214 -21.63 3.61 -14.41
C ALA A 214 -22.04 5.03 -13.95
N ARG A 215 -23.27 5.22 -13.45
CA ARG A 215 -23.75 6.51 -12.91
C ARG A 215 -22.91 6.94 -11.70
N ALA A 216 -22.64 6.01 -10.80
CA ALA A 216 -21.83 6.25 -9.61
C ALA A 216 -20.39 6.65 -9.98
N LEU A 217 -19.74 5.91 -10.87
CA LEU A 217 -18.40 6.22 -11.38
C LEU A 217 -18.30 7.64 -11.95
N ARG A 218 -19.24 8.03 -12.82
CA ARG A 218 -19.24 9.40 -13.37
C ARG A 218 -19.46 10.47 -12.30
N TRP A 219 -20.38 10.22 -11.36
CA TRP A 219 -20.66 11.14 -10.25
C TRP A 219 -19.46 11.32 -9.32
N THR A 220 -18.76 10.22 -9.01
CA THR A 220 -17.57 10.21 -8.17
C THR A 220 -16.41 10.91 -8.87
N ALA A 221 -16.15 10.58 -10.14
CA ALA A 221 -15.10 11.23 -10.94
C ALA A 221 -15.27 12.75 -11.05
N ARG A 222 -16.51 13.26 -11.09
CA ARG A 222 -16.78 14.72 -11.07
C ARG A 222 -16.30 15.40 -9.79
N ARG A 223 -16.32 14.68 -8.65
CA ARG A 223 -15.83 15.17 -7.35
C ARG A 223 -14.32 15.05 -7.19
N ARG A 224 -13.66 14.38 -8.15
CA ARG A 224 -12.21 14.23 -8.23
C ARG A 224 -11.57 13.77 -6.92
N PRO A 225 -12.03 12.65 -6.30
CA PRO A 225 -11.24 12.02 -5.26
C PRO A 225 -9.86 11.67 -5.80
N ASP A 226 -8.93 11.39 -4.90
CA ASP A 226 -7.59 11.01 -5.30
C ASP A 226 -7.55 9.64 -5.96
N VAL A 227 -8.36 8.73 -5.42
CA VAL A 227 -8.49 7.33 -5.85
C VAL A 227 -9.96 6.92 -5.83
N ILE A 228 -10.35 6.06 -6.77
CA ILE A 228 -11.59 5.28 -6.74
C ILE A 228 -11.21 3.82 -6.55
N ASN A 229 -11.66 3.20 -5.46
CA ASN A 229 -11.53 1.77 -5.20
C ASN A 229 -12.80 1.04 -5.66
N LEU A 230 -12.62 0.03 -6.50
CA LEU A 230 -13.66 -0.88 -6.99
C LEU A 230 -13.34 -2.31 -6.52
N SER A 231 -13.76 -2.65 -5.30
CA SER A 231 -13.68 -4.03 -4.79
C SER A 231 -14.91 -4.82 -5.25
N LEU A 232 -15.14 -4.82 -6.57
CA LEU A 232 -16.26 -5.46 -7.23
C LEU A 232 -15.86 -5.88 -8.63
N GLU A 233 -16.59 -6.84 -9.19
CA GLU A 233 -16.32 -7.40 -10.51
C GLU A 233 -17.61 -7.82 -11.21
N PHE A 234 -17.56 -7.88 -12.53
CA PHE A 234 -18.50 -8.61 -13.36
C PHE A 234 -17.94 -10.01 -13.64
N GLY A 235 -18.79 -10.93 -14.11
CA GLY A 235 -18.33 -12.22 -14.61
C GLY A 235 -17.27 -12.08 -15.71
N THR A 236 -16.35 -13.04 -15.78
CA THR A 236 -15.22 -13.03 -16.72
C THR A 236 -15.66 -13.12 -18.18
N GLU A 237 -16.87 -13.59 -18.44
CA GLU A 237 -17.53 -13.64 -19.73
C GLU A 237 -18.03 -12.27 -20.23
N VAL A 238 -18.33 -11.33 -19.33
CA VAL A 238 -18.85 -9.99 -19.69
C VAL A 238 -17.77 -9.21 -20.42
N ARG A 239 -18.00 -8.75 -21.64
CA ARG A 239 -17.05 -7.98 -22.46
C ARG A 239 -17.29 -6.48 -22.31
N ALA A 240 -16.30 -5.68 -22.73
CA ALA A 240 -16.40 -4.21 -22.71
C ALA A 240 -17.60 -3.68 -23.54
N ALA A 241 -17.95 -4.39 -24.62
CA ALA A 241 -19.11 -4.09 -25.47
C ALA A 241 -20.46 -4.35 -24.76
N ASP A 242 -20.48 -5.23 -23.75
CA ASP A 242 -21.68 -5.57 -22.98
C ASP A 242 -21.93 -4.55 -21.85
N VAL A 243 -20.89 -3.80 -21.41
CA VAL A 243 -20.97 -2.73 -20.38
C VAL A 243 -20.32 -1.41 -20.83
N PRO A 244 -20.71 -0.85 -22.00
CA PRO A 244 -20.00 0.29 -22.60
C PRO A 244 -20.04 1.56 -21.73
N ASP A 245 -21.10 1.75 -20.95
CA ASP A 245 -21.25 2.90 -20.05
C ASP A 245 -20.30 2.84 -18.85
N VAL A 246 -20.02 1.64 -18.32
CA VAL A 246 -19.02 1.46 -17.26
C VAL A 246 -17.64 1.81 -17.80
N VAL A 247 -17.27 1.27 -18.97
CA VAL A 247 -15.99 1.56 -19.63
C VAL A 247 -15.86 3.04 -20.00
N SER A 248 -16.95 3.68 -20.44
CA SER A 248 -17.02 5.13 -20.68
C SER A 248 -16.79 5.94 -19.40
N ALA A 249 -17.40 5.53 -18.29
CA ALA A 249 -17.24 6.17 -16.99
C ALA A 249 -15.82 6.05 -16.43
N LEU A 250 -15.17 4.89 -16.60
CA LEU A 250 -13.77 4.67 -16.22
C LEU A 250 -12.82 5.56 -17.02
N ARG A 251 -12.97 5.60 -18.35
CA ARG A 251 -12.21 6.53 -19.21
C ARG A 251 -12.44 7.98 -18.80
N TYR A 252 -13.67 8.34 -18.40
CA TYR A 252 -13.97 9.67 -17.89
C TYR A 252 -13.23 9.95 -16.56
N ALA A 253 -13.18 9.01 -15.62
CA ALA A 253 -12.41 9.14 -14.39
C ALA A 253 -10.91 9.37 -14.65
N HIS A 254 -10.33 8.57 -15.56
CA HIS A 254 -8.94 8.71 -15.98
C HIS A 254 -8.66 10.12 -16.55
N ARG A 255 -9.49 10.62 -17.48
CA ARG A 255 -9.38 11.99 -18.03
C ARG A 255 -9.56 13.10 -16.99
N ARG A 256 -10.19 12.83 -15.85
CA ARG A 256 -10.32 13.79 -14.73
C ARG A 256 -9.12 13.78 -13.79
N GLY A 257 -8.12 12.93 -14.06
CA GLY A 257 -6.92 12.76 -13.24
C GLY A 257 -7.18 11.99 -11.95
N VAL A 258 -8.19 11.12 -11.95
CA VAL A 258 -8.54 10.24 -10.83
C VAL A 258 -7.97 8.86 -11.13
N THR A 259 -7.14 8.33 -10.22
CA THR A 259 -6.66 6.95 -10.33
C THR A 259 -7.79 6.00 -9.94
N VAL A 260 -8.00 4.95 -10.73
CA VAL A 260 -8.98 3.90 -10.44
C VAL A 260 -8.22 2.61 -10.17
N VAL A 261 -8.59 1.92 -9.12
CA VAL A 261 -8.03 0.63 -8.71
C VAL A 261 -9.18 -0.35 -8.59
N ALA A 262 -9.04 -1.55 -9.15
CA ALA A 262 -10.12 -2.53 -9.19
C ALA A 262 -9.64 -3.97 -8.94
N ALA A 263 -10.51 -4.75 -8.32
CA ALA A 263 -10.31 -6.18 -8.06
C ALA A 263 -10.28 -7.00 -9.38
N GLY A 264 -9.29 -7.89 -9.50
CA GLY A 264 -8.98 -8.61 -10.73
C GLY A 264 -9.88 -9.81 -11.07
N GLY A 265 -10.73 -10.29 -10.16
CA GLY A 265 -11.51 -11.52 -10.36
C GLY A 265 -11.25 -12.58 -9.29
N ASN A 266 -12.30 -13.28 -8.87
CA ASN A 266 -12.23 -14.38 -7.89
C ASN A 266 -12.67 -15.74 -8.46
N ALA A 267 -12.50 -15.96 -9.76
CA ALA A 267 -12.92 -17.18 -10.46
C ALA A 267 -11.79 -18.22 -10.62
N GLY A 268 -10.55 -17.88 -10.26
CA GLY A 268 -9.37 -18.73 -10.47
C GLY A 268 -9.03 -18.92 -11.95
N GLU A 269 -9.46 -17.99 -12.81
CA GLU A 269 -9.35 -18.10 -14.26
C GLU A 269 -7.94 -17.75 -14.74
N ASP A 270 -7.41 -18.60 -15.61
CA ASP A 270 -6.11 -18.38 -16.24
C ASP A 270 -6.28 -17.58 -17.54
N GLY A 271 -5.61 -16.44 -17.63
CA GLY A 271 -5.55 -15.61 -18.84
C GLY A 271 -6.66 -14.57 -19.01
N ARG A 272 -7.57 -14.38 -18.04
CA ARG A 272 -8.58 -13.32 -18.10
C ARG A 272 -8.89 -12.64 -16.76
N ILE A 273 -8.54 -11.36 -16.69
CA ILE A 273 -8.94 -10.45 -15.61
C ILE A 273 -10.38 -9.95 -15.79
N ALA A 274 -11.14 -9.81 -14.71
CA ALA A 274 -12.53 -9.35 -14.74
C ALA A 274 -12.67 -7.86 -15.09
N LEU A 275 -13.84 -7.45 -15.60
CA LEU A 275 -14.20 -6.03 -15.63
C LEU A 275 -14.73 -5.64 -14.24
N PRO A 276 -14.49 -4.41 -13.75
CA PRO A 276 -13.89 -3.28 -14.45
C PRO A 276 -12.35 -3.27 -14.46
N ALA A 277 -11.66 -4.21 -13.81
CA ALA A 277 -10.20 -4.17 -13.65
C ALA A 277 -9.42 -4.16 -14.96
N ARG A 278 -9.75 -5.02 -15.93
CA ARG A 278 -9.07 -5.02 -17.23
C ARG A 278 -9.40 -3.85 -18.16
N ALA A 279 -10.15 -2.85 -17.69
CA ALA A 279 -10.47 -1.69 -18.52
C ALA A 279 -9.26 -0.76 -18.65
N PRO A 280 -8.98 -0.19 -19.84
CA PRO A 280 -7.81 0.68 -20.01
C PRO A 280 -7.76 1.85 -19.02
N GLY A 281 -6.61 2.03 -18.37
CA GLY A 281 -6.35 3.10 -17.41
C GLY A 281 -6.94 2.86 -16.01
N VAL A 282 -7.25 1.61 -15.68
CA VAL A 282 -7.59 1.10 -14.35
C VAL A 282 -6.45 0.21 -13.88
N ILE A 283 -6.01 0.36 -12.63
CA ILE A 283 -5.02 -0.52 -12.02
C ILE A 283 -5.74 -1.82 -11.60
N ALA A 284 -5.50 -2.91 -12.32
CA ALA A 284 -6.01 -4.24 -12.06
C ALA A 284 -5.19 -4.94 -10.96
N VAL A 285 -5.87 -5.41 -9.92
CA VAL A 285 -5.23 -5.96 -8.72
C VAL A 285 -5.63 -7.41 -8.48
N GLY A 286 -4.64 -8.30 -8.54
CA GLY A 286 -4.75 -9.72 -8.20
C GLY A 286 -4.44 -9.98 -6.73
N ALA A 287 -4.64 -11.21 -6.28
CA ALA A 287 -4.50 -11.58 -4.87
C ALA A 287 -3.35 -12.55 -4.61
N THR A 288 -2.57 -12.24 -3.58
CA THR A 288 -1.55 -13.13 -3.00
C THR A 288 -1.90 -13.59 -1.60
N THR A 289 -1.30 -14.71 -1.20
CA THR A 289 -1.42 -15.27 0.14
C THR A 289 -0.24 -14.87 1.03
N HIS A 290 -0.32 -15.26 2.31
CA HIS A 290 0.76 -15.03 3.27
C HIS A 290 2.08 -15.74 2.96
N ARG A 291 2.06 -16.68 2.02
CA ARG A 291 3.24 -17.38 1.52
C ARG A 291 3.78 -16.78 0.23
N GLY A 292 3.26 -15.64 -0.23
CA GLY A 292 3.72 -15.01 -1.48
C GLY A 292 3.15 -15.64 -2.75
N CYS A 293 2.40 -16.72 -2.64
CA CYS A 293 1.79 -17.40 -3.77
C CYS A 293 0.56 -16.65 -4.29
N ARG A 294 0.21 -16.87 -5.57
CA ARG A 294 -1.11 -16.51 -6.11
C ARG A 294 -2.19 -17.19 -5.25
N ALA A 295 -3.23 -16.44 -4.86
CA ALA A 295 -4.37 -17.02 -4.18
C ALA A 295 -5.19 -17.89 -5.15
N ALA A 296 -5.73 -19.02 -4.70
CA ALA A 296 -6.39 -20.01 -5.55
C ALA A 296 -7.55 -19.43 -6.38
N TYR A 297 -8.30 -18.48 -5.81
CA TYR A 297 -9.40 -17.80 -6.49
C TYR A 297 -8.94 -16.66 -7.41
N SER A 298 -7.70 -16.17 -7.31
CA SER A 298 -7.26 -15.00 -8.07
C SER A 298 -7.17 -15.34 -9.54
N ASN A 299 -7.84 -14.54 -10.37
CA ASN A 299 -7.61 -14.58 -11.81
C ASN A 299 -6.19 -14.08 -12.14
N GLU A 300 -5.67 -14.52 -13.27
CA GLU A 300 -4.42 -14.04 -13.85
C GLU A 300 -4.59 -13.69 -15.33
N GLY A 301 -3.60 -13.02 -15.91
CA GLY A 301 -3.56 -12.71 -17.33
C GLY A 301 -2.83 -11.40 -17.62
N ARG A 302 -2.63 -11.13 -18.91
CA ARG A 302 -1.84 -9.98 -19.40
C ARG A 302 -2.39 -8.60 -19.02
N ASP A 303 -3.67 -8.53 -18.65
CA ASP A 303 -4.33 -7.28 -18.25
C ASP A 303 -4.23 -7.03 -16.73
N LEU A 304 -3.39 -7.81 -16.03
CA LEU A 304 -3.10 -7.65 -14.62
C LEU A 304 -1.88 -6.76 -14.43
N ASP A 305 -2.00 -5.70 -13.63
CA ASP A 305 -0.89 -4.75 -13.42
C ASP A 305 -0.04 -5.12 -12.20
N VAL A 306 -0.70 -5.46 -11.08
CA VAL A 306 -0.02 -5.84 -9.83
C VAL A 306 -0.85 -6.83 -9.02
N VAL A 307 -0.18 -7.48 -8.07
CA VAL A 307 -0.84 -8.28 -7.03
C VAL A 307 -0.65 -7.66 -5.64
N ALA A 308 -1.60 -7.91 -4.74
CA ALA A 308 -1.51 -7.48 -3.35
C ALA A 308 -2.14 -8.53 -2.42
N PRO A 309 -1.82 -8.50 -1.11
CA PRO A 309 -2.38 -9.43 -0.12
C PRO A 309 -3.91 -9.51 -0.17
N GLY A 310 -4.42 -10.66 -0.61
CA GLY A 310 -5.85 -10.99 -0.62
C GLY A 310 -6.21 -12.10 0.37
N GLY A 311 -5.21 -12.86 0.82
CA GLY A 311 -5.41 -13.97 1.75
C GLY A 311 -5.94 -15.23 1.08
N GLY A 312 -6.16 -16.25 1.89
CA GLY A 312 -6.68 -17.53 1.43
C GLY A 312 -5.65 -18.56 1.03
N GLU A 313 -6.16 -19.63 0.43
CA GLU A 313 -5.37 -20.79 0.00
C GLU A 313 -4.51 -20.46 -1.22
N ASP A 314 -3.38 -21.15 -1.35
CA ASP A 314 -2.50 -20.98 -2.50
C ASP A 314 -3.09 -21.68 -3.72
N ALA A 315 -2.91 -21.08 -4.90
CA ALA A 315 -3.20 -21.73 -6.16
C ALA A 315 -2.33 -23.00 -6.33
N ALA A 316 -2.87 -23.99 -7.04
CA ALA A 316 -2.16 -25.22 -7.36
C ALA A 316 -1.19 -25.01 -8.53
N LEU A 317 -0.21 -24.14 -8.32
CA LEU A 317 0.84 -23.80 -9.29
C LEU A 317 2.16 -24.47 -8.91
N ALA A 318 2.90 -24.85 -9.93
CA ALA A 318 4.27 -25.40 -9.84
C ALA A 318 5.06 -24.98 -11.09
N ASP A 319 4.80 -23.77 -11.58
CA ASP A 319 5.39 -23.25 -12.82
C ASP A 319 6.84 -22.78 -12.62
N ASN A 320 7.25 -22.56 -11.38
CA ASN A 320 8.59 -22.14 -11.01
C ASN A 320 9.11 -22.85 -9.74
N PRO A 321 10.43 -22.79 -9.45
CA PRO A 321 11.02 -23.45 -8.29
C PRO A 321 10.50 -22.94 -6.94
N TYR A 322 10.14 -21.66 -6.85
CA TYR A 322 9.56 -21.08 -5.64
C TYR A 322 8.19 -21.68 -5.36
N ASP A 323 7.31 -21.73 -6.35
CA ASP A 323 5.97 -22.28 -6.21
C ASP A 323 6.01 -23.74 -5.73
N SER A 324 6.86 -24.54 -6.38
CA SER A 324 7.08 -25.94 -6.02
C SER A 324 7.60 -26.11 -4.59
N ALA A 325 8.46 -25.19 -4.12
CA ALA A 325 9.09 -25.27 -2.81
C ALA A 325 8.22 -24.69 -1.69
N VAL A 326 7.41 -23.67 -1.96
CA VAL A 326 6.77 -22.82 -0.93
C VAL A 326 5.24 -22.89 -0.96
N CYS A 327 4.61 -22.96 -2.13
CA CYS A 327 3.16 -22.97 -2.23
C CYS A 327 2.58 -24.29 -1.74
N ARG A 328 1.46 -24.20 -1.01
CA ARG A 328 0.77 -25.31 -0.36
C ARG A 328 -0.72 -25.26 -0.73
N PRO A 329 -1.08 -25.68 -1.95
CA PRO A 329 -2.48 -25.79 -2.33
C PRO A 329 -3.23 -26.77 -1.41
N ASN A 330 -4.53 -26.56 -1.24
CA ASN A 330 -5.41 -27.34 -0.34
C ASN A 330 -5.04 -27.27 1.15
N GLN A 331 -4.21 -26.30 1.55
CA GLN A 331 -3.97 -25.99 2.96
C GLN A 331 -4.61 -24.66 3.34
N PRO A 332 -5.26 -24.58 4.52
CA PRO A 332 -5.89 -23.34 4.98
C PRO A 332 -4.93 -22.14 4.95
N GLY A 333 -5.40 -21.08 4.32
CA GLY A 333 -4.71 -19.80 4.24
C GLY A 333 -4.93 -18.89 5.45
N ARG A 334 -4.25 -17.74 5.44
CA ARG A 334 -4.50 -16.65 6.39
C ARG A 334 -5.44 -15.61 5.77
N TRP A 335 -6.46 -15.22 6.53
CA TRP A 335 -7.43 -14.19 6.16
C TRP A 335 -6.86 -12.76 6.24
N ILE A 336 -7.58 -11.80 5.67
CA ILE A 336 -7.34 -10.37 5.82
C ILE A 336 -8.23 -9.82 6.95
N PHE A 337 -7.61 -9.31 8.02
CA PHE A 337 -8.29 -8.96 9.28
C PHE A 337 -8.54 -7.47 9.47
N GLN A 338 -9.81 -7.06 9.39
CA GLN A 338 -10.27 -5.68 9.60
C GLN A 338 -11.52 -5.63 10.47
N GLN A 339 -11.70 -4.52 11.18
CA GLN A 339 -12.87 -4.36 12.03
C GLN A 339 -14.09 -4.07 11.15
N THR A 340 -15.00 -5.03 11.07
CA THR A 340 -16.25 -4.91 10.32
C THR A 340 -17.41 -5.57 11.07
N PHE A 341 -18.56 -5.69 10.42
CA PHE A 341 -19.73 -6.39 10.95
C PHE A 341 -19.43 -7.85 11.24
N THR A 342 -19.98 -8.37 12.35
CA THR A 342 -19.89 -9.81 12.68
C THR A 342 -21.18 -10.54 12.34
N SER A 343 -22.27 -10.22 13.05
CA SER A 343 -23.57 -10.86 12.84
C SER A 343 -24.67 -9.88 12.42
N SER A 344 -24.41 -8.57 12.48
CA SER A 344 -25.36 -7.55 12.05
C SER A 344 -24.67 -6.19 11.87
N PRO A 345 -25.30 -5.23 11.17
CA PRO A 345 -24.82 -3.84 11.06
C PRO A 345 -24.74 -3.04 12.38
N ARG A 346 -24.96 -3.70 13.53
CA ARG A 346 -24.87 -3.13 14.88
C ARG A 346 -23.72 -3.71 15.70
N ARG A 347 -23.15 -4.85 15.30
CA ARG A 347 -22.09 -5.56 16.03
C ARG A 347 -20.82 -5.58 15.22
N PHE A 348 -19.73 -5.15 15.84
CA PHE A 348 -18.41 -5.07 15.22
C PHE A 348 -17.44 -6.02 15.92
N GLY A 349 -16.49 -6.53 15.15
CA GLY A 349 -15.42 -7.40 15.62
C GLY A 349 -14.39 -7.57 14.52
N LEU A 350 -13.54 -8.59 14.67
CA LEU A 350 -12.51 -8.94 13.68
C LEU A 350 -12.84 -10.33 13.12
N PRO A 351 -13.88 -10.43 12.26
CA PRO A 351 -14.33 -11.72 11.73
C PRO A 351 -13.25 -12.39 10.88
N ARG A 352 -13.35 -13.71 10.76
CA ARG A 352 -12.56 -14.54 9.83
C ARG A 352 -13.31 -14.67 8.50
N GLY A 353 -12.65 -15.22 7.48
CA GLY A 353 -13.28 -15.55 6.20
C GLY A 353 -13.26 -14.43 5.16
N TYR A 354 -12.57 -13.31 5.43
CA TYR A 354 -12.33 -12.29 4.42
C TYR A 354 -11.06 -12.62 3.64
N GLU A 355 -11.29 -13.12 2.43
CA GLU A 355 -10.31 -13.29 1.37
C GLU A 355 -10.92 -12.81 0.04
N GLY A 356 -10.10 -12.47 -0.93
CA GLY A 356 -10.56 -12.00 -2.24
C GLY A 356 -9.65 -10.94 -2.83
N THR A 357 -9.71 -10.79 -4.15
CA THR A 357 -9.15 -9.60 -4.83
C THR A 357 -9.84 -8.31 -4.37
N SER A 358 -11.06 -8.41 -3.84
CA SER A 358 -11.75 -7.34 -3.10
C SER A 358 -11.01 -6.86 -1.85
N MET A 359 -10.20 -7.71 -1.22
CA MET A 359 -9.31 -7.33 -0.12
C MET A 359 -7.94 -6.87 -0.63
N SER A 360 -7.50 -7.29 -1.81
CA SER A 360 -6.26 -6.82 -2.44
C SER A 360 -6.36 -5.39 -3.00
N ALA A 361 -7.43 -5.06 -3.72
CA ALA A 361 -7.65 -3.73 -4.29
C ALA A 361 -7.52 -2.55 -3.28
N PRO A 362 -8.07 -2.62 -2.05
CA PRO A 362 -7.90 -1.55 -1.07
C PRO A 362 -6.46 -1.42 -0.55
N HIS A 363 -5.61 -2.46 -0.67
CA HIS A 363 -4.19 -2.32 -0.38
C HIS A 363 -3.53 -1.36 -1.35
N VAL A 364 -3.71 -1.59 -2.65
CA VAL A 364 -3.16 -0.74 -3.71
C VAL A 364 -3.78 0.66 -3.63
N SER A 365 -5.10 0.78 -3.40
CA SER A 365 -5.75 2.08 -3.22
C SER A 365 -5.15 2.88 -2.04
N GLY A 366 -4.83 2.22 -0.93
CA GLY A 366 -4.18 2.84 0.22
C GLY A 366 -2.75 3.30 -0.10
N ILE A 367 -1.97 2.49 -0.81
CA ILE A 367 -0.63 2.87 -1.27
C ILE A 367 -0.69 4.05 -2.24
N VAL A 368 -1.62 4.06 -3.20
CA VAL A 368 -1.81 5.20 -4.10
C VAL A 368 -2.13 6.47 -3.31
N ALA A 369 -2.98 6.39 -2.29
CA ALA A 369 -3.28 7.53 -1.42
C ALA A 369 -2.01 8.05 -0.71
N LEU A 370 -1.14 7.17 -0.23
CA LEU A 370 0.14 7.53 0.37
C LEU A 370 1.10 8.18 -0.64
N VAL A 371 1.26 7.61 -1.84
CA VAL A 371 2.09 8.16 -2.93
C VAL A 371 1.66 9.59 -3.28
N ARG A 372 0.35 9.83 -3.39
CA ARG A 372 -0.18 11.18 -3.66
C ARG A 372 0.02 12.14 -2.50
N ALA A 373 -0.32 11.71 -1.28
CA ALA A 373 -0.26 12.59 -0.10
C ALA A 373 1.19 13.01 0.22
N THR A 374 2.15 12.10 0.04
CA THR A 374 3.59 12.35 0.21
C THR A 374 4.22 13.12 -0.95
N ARG A 375 3.49 13.34 -2.05
CA ARG A 375 3.98 13.95 -3.29
C ARG A 375 5.22 13.25 -3.84
N ARG A 376 5.28 11.92 -3.70
CA ARG A 376 6.46 11.15 -4.12
C ARG A 376 6.80 11.30 -5.60
N LEU A 377 5.81 11.66 -6.42
CA LEU A 377 5.93 11.93 -7.85
C LEU A 377 6.14 13.41 -8.20
N GLY A 378 6.59 14.24 -7.25
CA GLY A 378 6.95 15.65 -7.46
C GLY A 378 5.78 16.62 -7.65
N THR A 379 4.55 16.13 -7.73
CA THR A 379 3.34 16.95 -7.89
C THR A 379 2.22 16.51 -6.94
N ARG A 380 1.29 17.43 -6.64
CA ARG A 380 0.09 17.18 -5.81
C ARG A 380 -0.94 16.30 -6.52
N ARG A 381 -0.98 16.33 -7.85
CA ARG A 381 -1.95 15.58 -8.66
C ARG A 381 -1.22 14.93 -9.84
N PRO A 382 -0.40 13.89 -9.60
CA PRO A 382 0.18 13.11 -10.70
C PRO A 382 -0.93 12.53 -11.56
N SER A 383 -0.64 12.34 -12.85
CA SER A 383 -1.56 11.67 -13.76
C SER A 383 -1.78 10.21 -13.30
N PRO A 384 -2.95 9.61 -13.59
CA PRO A 384 -3.20 8.21 -13.27
C PRO A 384 -2.12 7.28 -13.83
N ALA A 385 -1.69 7.48 -15.08
CA ALA A 385 -0.63 6.70 -15.71
C ALA A 385 0.74 6.83 -14.98
N ALA A 386 1.08 8.01 -14.47
CA ALA A 386 2.32 8.18 -13.70
C ALA A 386 2.26 7.47 -12.34
N VAL A 387 1.07 7.38 -11.74
CA VAL A 387 0.83 6.62 -10.51
C VAL A 387 0.93 5.12 -10.78
N GLU A 388 0.18 4.62 -11.76
CA GLU A 388 0.19 3.22 -12.22
C GLU A 388 1.63 2.73 -12.49
N ALA A 389 2.34 3.43 -13.37
CA ALA A 389 3.72 3.07 -13.69
C ALA A 389 4.66 3.17 -12.47
N HIS A 390 4.38 4.03 -11.49
CA HIS A 390 5.16 4.05 -10.25
C HIS A 390 4.89 2.83 -9.38
N ILE A 391 3.62 2.44 -9.24
CA ILE A 391 3.23 1.24 -8.50
C ILE A 391 3.88 0.00 -9.12
N GLU A 392 3.75 -0.20 -10.43
CA GLU A 392 4.37 -1.33 -11.14
C GLU A 392 5.90 -1.37 -10.99
N ARG A 393 6.58 -0.25 -11.26
CA ARG A 393 8.06 -0.20 -11.16
C ARG A 393 8.60 -0.43 -9.75
N THR A 394 7.77 -0.27 -8.73
CA THR A 394 8.17 -0.47 -7.32
C THR A 394 7.55 -1.72 -6.71
N ALA A 395 6.76 -2.47 -7.47
CA ALA A 395 6.29 -3.77 -7.07
C ALA A 395 7.49 -4.71 -6.91
N ARG A 396 7.40 -5.58 -5.90
CA ARG A 396 8.38 -6.65 -5.73
C ARG A 396 8.07 -7.73 -6.75
N ASP A 397 9.03 -8.01 -7.63
CA ASP A 397 9.06 -9.23 -8.42
C ASP A 397 9.37 -10.38 -7.46
N ALA A 398 8.40 -11.28 -7.26
CA ALA A 398 8.42 -12.30 -6.21
C ALA A 398 8.60 -13.68 -6.81
#